data_AF-A0A943U3T2-F1
#
_entry.id   AF-A0A943U3T2-F1
#
_cell.length_a   1.000
_cell.length_b   1.000
_cell.length_c   1.000
_cell.angle_alpha   90.00
_cell.angle_beta   90.00
_cell.angle_gamma   90.00
#
_symmetry.space_group_name_H-M   'P 1'
#
loop_
_entity.id
_entity.type
_entity.pdbx_description
1 polymer ?
#
loop_
_entity_poly.entity_id
_entity_poly.type
_entity_poly.pdbx_seq_one_letter_code
_entity_poly.pdbx_strand_id
1 'polypeptide(L)'
;MAQNESTLAGFVSLPLKRNSLVGILSMPQAPSEAYQEKRVTPTAQEQVITADGGYTALSKVTVAAIPSNYGRISFNGYELKVE
;
A
#
# COMPACT_ATOMS: atom_id res chain seq x y z
N MET A 1 -34.63 35.45 -53.26
CA MET A 1 -35.34 34.19 -52.95
C MET A 1 -34.39 33.06 -53.37
N ALA A 2 -33.41 32.78 -52.50
CA ALA A 2 -33.31 31.62 -51.63
C ALA A 2 -32.55 30.46 -52.31
N GLN A 3 -31.25 30.40 -52.01
CA GLN A 3 -30.31 29.32 -52.34
C GLN A 3 -30.50 28.17 -51.34
N ASN A 4 -30.58 26.92 -51.81
CA ASN A 4 -30.56 25.70 -50.99
C ASN A 4 -30.25 24.49 -51.94
N GLU A 5 -29.51 23.42 -51.65
CA GLU A 5 -28.60 23.02 -50.58
C GLU A 5 -27.49 22.11 -51.16
N SER A 6 -26.35 22.10 -50.46
CA SER A 6 -25.12 21.33 -50.73
C SER A 6 -25.34 19.81 -50.80
N THR A 7 -25.09 19.19 -51.96
CA THR A 7 -25.02 17.73 -52.05
C THR A 7 -23.62 17.25 -51.67
N LEU A 8 -23.53 16.90 -50.39
CA LEU A 8 -22.52 16.11 -49.69
C LEU A 8 -21.53 15.33 -50.59
N ALA A 9 -20.25 15.68 -50.47
CA ALA A 9 -19.14 14.89 -50.98
C ALA A 9 -19.22 13.47 -50.40
N GLY A 10 -19.37 12.48 -51.28
CA GLY A 10 -19.41 11.07 -50.90
C GLY A 10 -18.11 10.66 -50.22
N PHE A 11 -18.18 10.38 -48.92
CA PHE A 11 -17.12 9.70 -48.20
C PHE A 11 -17.06 8.26 -48.71
N VAL A 12 -16.05 7.95 -49.52
CA VAL A 12 -15.73 6.55 -49.85
C VAL A 12 -15.21 5.90 -48.57
N SER A 13 -16.03 5.02 -47.98
CA SER A 13 -15.65 4.23 -46.83
C SER A 13 -14.58 3.21 -47.24
N LEU A 14 -13.31 3.53 -46.98
CA LEU A 14 -12.21 2.58 -47.11
C LEU A 14 -12.35 1.54 -45.99
N PRO A 15 -12.47 0.23 -46.27
CA PRO A 15 -12.56 -0.77 -45.22
C PRO A 15 -11.23 -0.83 -44.45
N LEU A 16 -11.22 -0.30 -43.22
CA LEU A 16 -10.09 -0.44 -42.31
C LEU A 16 -10.00 -1.93 -41.93
N LYS A 17 -9.07 -2.67 -42.54
CA LYS A 17 -8.79 -4.05 -42.17
C LYS A 17 -8.21 -4.05 -40.75
N ARG A 18 -9.05 -4.35 -39.75
CA ARG A 18 -8.62 -4.51 -38.36
C ARG A 18 -7.83 -5.81 -38.25
N ASN A 19 -6.51 -5.74 -38.33
CA ASN A 19 -5.66 -6.83 -37.89
C ASN A 19 -5.69 -6.85 -36.36
N SER A 20 -6.37 -7.86 -35.79
CA SER A 20 -6.44 -8.04 -34.34
C SER A 20 -5.07 -8.46 -33.82
N LEU A 21 -4.41 -7.58 -33.07
CA LEU A 21 -3.17 -7.89 -32.38
C LEU A 21 -3.53 -8.75 -31.16
N VAL A 22 -3.24 -10.05 -31.24
CA VAL A 22 -3.44 -10.98 -30.11
C VAL A 22 -2.12 -11.08 -29.36
N GLY A 23 -2.11 -10.59 -28.12
CA GLY A 23 -0.95 -10.65 -27.23
C GLY A 23 -1.40 -10.64 -25.78
N ILE A 24 -0.60 -11.25 -24.90
CA ILE A 24 -0.85 -11.18 -23.46
C ILE A 24 -0.36 -9.81 -22.99
N LEU A 25 -1.29 -8.95 -22.59
CA LEU A 25 -0.96 -7.68 -21.95
C LEU A 25 -0.83 -7.93 -20.45
N SER A 26 0.41 -8.09 -19.98
CA SER A 26 0.71 -8.09 -18.55
C SER A 26 0.68 -6.66 -18.03
N MET A 27 -0.44 -6.24 -17.47
CA MET A 27 -0.51 -5.00 -16.70
C MET A 27 0.04 -5.27 -15.30
N PRO A 28 1.03 -4.49 -14.81
CA PRO A 28 1.39 -4.57 -13.39
C PRO A 28 0.13 -4.22 -12.59
N GLN A 29 -0.34 -5.15 -11.76
CA GLN A 29 -1.41 -4.86 -10.81
C GLN A 29 -0.95 -3.67 -9.96
N ALA A 30 -1.83 -2.68 -9.79
CA ALA A 30 -1.62 -1.66 -8.78
C ALA A 30 -1.30 -2.39 -7.46
N PRO A 31 -0.29 -1.92 -6.69
CA PRO A 31 0.04 -2.56 -5.43
C PRO A 31 -1.26 -2.60 -4.62
N SER A 32 -1.66 -3.80 -4.19
CA SER A 32 -2.95 -3.97 -3.53
C SER A 32 -3.07 -2.94 -2.41
N GLU A 33 -4.23 -2.31 -2.21
CA GLU A 33 -4.47 -1.43 -1.06
C GLU A 33 -4.48 -2.22 0.27
N ALA A 34 -3.74 -3.32 0.35
CA ALA A 34 -3.40 -3.98 1.58
C ALA A 34 -2.46 -3.07 2.35
N TYR A 35 -3.01 -2.49 3.41
CA TYR A 35 -2.25 -1.84 4.47
C TYR A 35 -2.11 -2.78 5.65
N GLN A 36 -0.95 -2.75 6.29
CA GLN A 36 -0.65 -3.63 7.41
C GLN A 36 -0.82 -2.92 8.76
N GLU A 37 -1.46 -3.61 9.70
CA GLU A 37 -1.38 -3.27 11.12
C GLU A 37 -0.29 -4.09 11.81
N LYS A 38 0.56 -3.44 12.62
CA LYS A 38 1.56 -4.12 13.47
C LYS A 38 1.40 -3.75 14.94
N ARG A 39 1.70 -4.71 15.81
CA ARG A 39 1.77 -4.52 17.26
C ARG A 39 3.19 -4.79 17.72
N VAL A 40 3.75 -3.86 18.51
CA VAL A 40 5.13 -3.91 18.96
C VAL A 40 5.21 -3.70 20.46
N THR A 41 6.15 -4.35 21.11
CA THR A 41 6.42 -4.16 22.55
C THR A 41 7.61 -3.23 22.71
N PRO A 42 7.55 -2.21 23.59
CA PRO A 42 8.69 -1.33 23.85
C PRO A 42 9.95 -2.09 24.26
N THR A 43 11.10 -1.64 23.80
CA THR A 43 12.43 -2.17 24.13
C THR A 43 13.38 -1.02 24.45
N ALA A 44 14.46 -1.29 25.17
CA ALA A 44 15.49 -0.29 25.44
C ALA A 44 16.25 0.14 24.17
N GLN A 45 16.25 -0.72 23.14
CA GLN A 45 16.93 -0.49 21.86
C GLN A 45 15.93 0.03 20.81
N GLU A 46 16.46 0.68 19.76
CA GLU A 46 15.69 1.14 18.60
C GLU A 46 14.96 -0.01 17.91
N GLN A 47 13.72 0.23 17.50
CA GLN A 47 12.89 -0.73 16.76
C GLN A 47 12.54 -0.16 15.38
N VAL A 48 13.07 -0.79 14.34
CA VAL A 48 12.72 -0.44 12.95
C VAL A 48 11.53 -1.30 12.52
N ILE A 49 10.39 -0.65 12.26
CA ILE A 49 9.16 -1.33 11.84
C ILE A 49 8.93 -1.09 10.36
N THR A 50 9.01 -2.16 9.58
CA THR A 50 8.76 -2.14 8.14
C THR A 50 7.54 -2.98 7.81
N ALA A 51 6.80 -2.58 6.77
CA ALA A 51 5.70 -3.38 6.24
C ALA A 51 6.23 -4.71 5.69
N ASP A 52 5.45 -5.78 5.86
CA ASP A 52 5.78 -7.09 5.31
C ASP A 52 5.58 -7.12 3.80
N GLY A 53 6.21 -8.09 3.13
CA GLY A 53 6.08 -8.27 1.68
C GLY A 53 4.63 -8.46 1.25
N GLY A 54 4.22 -7.78 0.19
CA GLY A 54 2.84 -7.82 -0.33
C GLY A 54 1.92 -6.73 0.23
N TYR A 55 2.36 -5.97 1.23
CA TYR A 55 1.67 -4.76 1.70
C TYR A 55 2.25 -3.51 1.03
N THR A 56 1.38 -2.54 0.76
CA THR A 56 1.77 -1.24 0.19
C THR A 56 2.41 -0.34 1.24
N ALA A 57 1.86 -0.34 2.45
CA ALA A 57 2.36 0.44 3.58
C ALA A 57 1.83 -0.09 4.92
N LEU A 58 2.32 0.49 6.02
CA LEU A 58 1.73 0.34 7.34
C LEU A 58 0.53 1.29 7.47
N SER A 59 -0.64 0.79 7.86
CA SER A 59 -1.79 1.64 8.23
C SER A 59 -1.74 2.09 9.68
N LYS A 60 -1.32 1.19 10.58
CA LYS A 60 -1.36 1.42 12.03
C LYS A 60 -0.26 0.66 12.73
N VAL A 61 0.43 1.34 13.64
CA VAL A 61 1.35 0.70 14.59
C VAL A 61 0.79 0.92 15.98
N THR A 62 0.53 -0.17 16.69
CA THR A 62 0.10 -0.15 18.09
C THR A 62 1.27 -0.54 18.98
N VAL A 63 1.71 0.40 19.81
CA VAL A 63 2.74 0.15 20.82
C VAL A 63 2.06 -0.40 22.07
N ALA A 64 2.51 -1.56 22.55
CA ALA A 64 2.02 -2.15 23.79
C ALA A 64 2.49 -1.33 25.00
N ALA A 65 1.78 -1.48 26.12
CA ALA A 65 2.20 -0.86 27.37
C ALA A 65 3.55 -1.44 27.83
N ILE A 66 4.34 -0.59 28.48
CA ILE A 66 5.56 -1.04 29.19
C ILE A 66 5.10 -1.89 30.39
N PRO A 67 5.74 -3.04 30.67
CA PRO A 67 5.48 -3.81 31.88
C PRO A 67 5.62 -2.96 33.15
N SER A 68 4.75 -3.14 34.13
CA SER A 68 4.73 -2.32 35.36
C SER A 68 6.00 -2.44 36.22
N ASN A 69 6.75 -3.53 36.05
CA ASN A 69 8.02 -3.80 36.72
C ASN A 69 9.25 -3.32 35.93
N TYR A 70 9.09 -2.71 34.75
CA TYR A 70 10.24 -2.32 33.93
C TYR A 70 11.16 -1.34 34.66
N GLY A 71 12.41 -1.75 34.90
CA GLY A 71 13.41 -0.96 35.61
C GLY A 71 13.19 -0.86 37.13
N ARG A 72 12.32 -1.70 37.69
CA ARG A 72 12.08 -1.72 39.13
C ARG A 72 13.27 -2.33 39.85
N ILE A 73 13.84 -1.55 40.76
CA ILE A 73 14.90 -2.01 41.67
C ILE A 73 14.28 -2.17 43.05
N SER A 74 14.47 -3.33 43.66
CA SER A 74 14.10 -3.59 45.05
C SER A 74 15.34 -3.83 45.91
N PHE A 75 15.32 -3.28 47.13
CA PHE A 75 16.38 -3.45 48.12
C PHE A 75 15.77 -3.91 49.43
N ASN A 76 16.28 -5.01 49.99
CA ASN A 76 15.76 -5.59 51.23
C ASN A 76 16.71 -5.39 52.44
N GLY A 77 17.72 -4.54 52.32
CA GLY A 77 18.74 -4.32 53.35
C GLY A 77 20.02 -5.15 53.18
N TYR A 78 20.00 -6.19 52.32
CA TYR A 78 21.15 -7.07 52.07
C TYR A 78 21.45 -7.25 50.58
N GLU A 79 20.43 -7.20 49.73
CA GLU A 79 20.53 -7.50 48.30
C GLU A 79 19.75 -6.49 47.47
N LEU A 80 20.36 -6.06 46.36
CA LEU A 80 19.73 -5.28 45.30
C LEU A 80 19.23 -6.23 44.22
N LYS A 81 17.94 -6.17 43.91
CA LYS A 81 17.31 -6.97 42.85
C LYS A 81 16.73 -6.06 41.78
N VAL A 82 16.96 -6.43 40.53
CA VAL A 82 16.33 -5.85 39.35
C VAL A 82 15.21 -6.79 38.92
N GLU A 83 13.98 -6.29 38.82
CA GLU A 83 12.79 -7.04 38.39
C GLU A 83 12.41 -6.80 36.93
#